data_AF-A0A534W8D5-F1
#
_entry.id   AF-A0A534W8D5-F1
#
_cell.length_a   1.000
_cell.length_b   1.000
_cell.length_c   1.000
_cell.angle_alpha   90.00
_cell.angle_beta   90.00
_cell.angle_gamma   90.00
#
_symmetry.space_group_name_H-M   'P 1'
#
loop_
_entity.id
_entity.type
_entity.pdbx_description
1 polymer ?
#
loop_
_entity_poly.entity_id
_entity_poly.type
_entity_poly.pdbx_seq_one_letter_code
_entity_poly.pdbx_strand_id
1 'polypeptide(L)'
;MAPVGNFSNYKRRPRGLLVLDRSLSETSPGAYTTPIRLPSAGRFDVPVLVDQPRTMTCFQLDVNQSPETKSAHRIATAVKPRFAGRKFTPGEPATLAFLVTDPVTRRPLTGLGDVQVYSAGWATAPDATWP
;
A
#
# COMPACT_ATOMS: atom_id res chain seq x y z
N MET A 1 19.59 -6.39 -17.36
CA MET A 1 19.64 -7.47 -16.35
C MET A 1 19.54 -6.80 -14.99
N ALA A 2 18.43 -6.94 -14.27
CA ALA A 2 18.26 -6.31 -12.97
C ALA A 2 18.87 -7.20 -11.87
N PRO A 3 19.60 -6.65 -10.89
CA PRO A 3 20.18 -7.44 -9.82
C PRO A 3 19.08 -8.01 -8.92
N VAL A 4 19.05 -9.34 -8.79
CA VAL A 4 18.22 -10.05 -7.82
C VAL A 4 18.99 -10.19 -6.50
N GLY A 5 18.60 -9.41 -5.49
CA GLY A 5 19.18 -9.45 -4.15
C GLY A 5 18.21 -10.07 -3.14
N ASN A 6 18.72 -10.97 -2.27
CA ASN A 6 17.92 -11.55 -1.20
C ASN A 6 18.13 -10.73 0.09
N PHE A 7 17.09 -10.03 0.56
CA PHE A 7 17.17 -9.21 1.79
C PHE A 7 16.63 -10.00 2.98
N SER A 8 17.47 -10.20 4.02
CA SER A 8 17.03 -10.86 5.25
C SER A 8 16.10 -9.93 6.05
N ASN A 9 14.90 -10.43 6.36
CA ASN A 9 13.91 -9.75 7.20
C ASN A 9 14.00 -10.19 8.67
N TYR A 10 15.08 -10.86 9.10
CA TYR A 10 15.16 -11.39 10.46
C TYR A 10 15.07 -10.26 11.50
N LYS A 11 14.10 -10.36 12.42
CA LYS A 11 13.69 -9.34 13.41
C LYS A 11 13.05 -8.05 12.85
N ARG A 12 12.71 -7.98 11.57
CA ARG A 12 12.04 -6.82 10.96
C ARG A 12 10.72 -7.24 10.33
N ARG A 13 9.66 -6.45 10.51
CA ARG A 13 8.39 -6.63 9.79
C ARG A 13 8.42 -5.73 8.54
N PRO A 14 8.73 -6.24 7.34
CA PRO A 14 8.71 -5.43 6.13
C PRO A 14 7.28 -4.93 5.90
N ARG A 15 7.09 -3.60 5.96
CA ARG A 15 5.80 -2.98 5.64
C ARG A 15 5.60 -2.77 4.13
N GLY A 16 6.69 -2.88 3.37
CA GLY A 16 6.74 -2.83 1.91
C GLY A 16 8.19 -2.88 1.43
N LEU A 17 8.45 -3.61 0.35
CA LEU A 17 9.74 -3.62 -0.35
C LEU A 17 9.54 -2.91 -1.68
N LEU A 18 10.15 -1.73 -1.86
CA LEU A 18 10.17 -1.05 -3.15
C LEU A 18 11.51 -1.34 -3.81
N VAL A 19 11.52 -2.24 -4.78
CA VAL A 19 12.70 -2.48 -5.62
C VAL A 19 12.76 -1.35 -6.65
N LEU A 20 13.76 -0.50 -6.51
CA LEU A 20 14.00 0.62 -7.42
C LEU A 20 15.08 0.20 -8.39
N ASP A 21 14.72 -0.05 -9.65
CA ASP A 21 15.70 -0.15 -10.73
C ASP A 21 16.14 1.27 -11.11
N ARG A 22 17.15 1.74 -10.40
CA ARG A 22 17.70 3.09 -10.51
C ARG A 22 19.20 2.95 -10.64
N SER A 23 19.64 2.66 -11.86
CA SER A 23 21.06 2.71 -12.19
C SER A 23 21.61 4.06 -11.72
N LEU A 24 22.60 3.98 -10.85
CA LEU A 24 23.35 5.13 -10.37
C LEU A 24 24.14 5.70 -11.55
N SER A 25 23.98 6.99 -11.85
CA SER A 25 24.76 7.66 -12.88
C SER A 25 25.92 8.40 -12.24
N GLU A 26 27.11 8.28 -12.82
CA GLU A 26 28.29 9.00 -12.37
C GLU A 26 28.17 10.48 -12.76
N THR A 27 28.23 11.38 -11.77
CA THR A 27 28.15 12.83 -11.98
C THR A 27 29.51 13.51 -11.91
N SER A 28 30.46 12.89 -11.21
CA SER A 28 31.88 13.25 -11.16
C SER A 28 32.68 12.01 -10.76
N PRO A 29 34.01 11.97 -10.96
CA PRO A 29 34.81 10.79 -10.62
C PRO A 29 34.53 10.25 -9.21
N GLY A 30 33.95 9.05 -9.13
CA GLY A 30 33.59 8.38 -7.87
C GLY A 30 32.32 8.89 -7.15
N ALA A 31 31.59 9.85 -7.73
CA ALA A 31 30.32 10.34 -7.21
C ALA A 31 29.16 9.89 -8.10
N TYR A 32 28.20 9.20 -7.48
CA TYR A 32 27.10 8.56 -8.16
C TYR A 32 25.77 9.07 -7.59
N THR A 33 24.86 9.47 -8.49
CA THR A 33 23.56 10.05 -8.10
C THR A 33 22.42 9.33 -8.80
N THR A 34 21.27 9.23 -8.11
CA THR A 34 20.01 8.81 -8.73
C THR A 34 18.81 9.49 -8.06
N PRO A 35 17.82 9.98 -8.82
CA PRO A 35 16.65 10.63 -8.25
C PRO A 35 15.70 9.61 -7.62
N ILE A 36 15.27 9.85 -6.38
CA ILE A 36 14.31 8.99 -5.69
C ILE A 36 13.04 9.71 -5.26
N ARG A 37 11.88 9.02 -5.38
CA ARG A 37 10.61 9.43 -4.77
C ARG A 37 10.26 8.48 -3.64
N LEU A 38 9.95 9.02 -2.48
CA LEU A 38 9.63 8.26 -1.27
C LEU A 38 8.13 8.47 -0.94
N PRO A 39 7.36 7.40 -0.70
CA PRO A 39 5.91 7.47 -0.60
C PRO A 39 5.41 8.05 0.73
N SER A 40 6.25 8.09 1.76
CA SER A 40 5.88 8.54 3.09
C SER A 40 7.08 9.04 3.87
N ALA A 41 6.81 9.86 4.89
CA ALA A 41 7.80 10.25 5.88
C ALA A 41 8.14 9.08 6.81
N GLY A 42 9.37 9.06 7.31
CA GLY A 42 9.85 8.03 8.21
C GLY A 42 11.34 7.75 8.03
N ARG A 43 11.81 6.75 8.77
CA ARG A 43 13.18 6.27 8.71
C ARG A 43 13.30 5.11 7.74
N PHE A 44 14.23 5.22 6.81
CA PHE A 44 14.53 4.21 5.80
C PHE A 44 15.97 3.74 5.96
N ASP A 45 16.18 2.44 5.89
CA ASP A 45 17.51 1.88 5.68
C ASP A 45 17.68 1.64 4.17
N VAL A 46 18.73 2.23 3.59
CA VAL A 46 19.04 2.20 2.16
C VAL A 46 20.30 1.34 1.95
N PRO A 47 20.14 0.05 1.63
CA PRO A 47 21.25 -0.79 1.26
C PRO A 47 21.71 -0.48 -0.18
N VAL A 48 23.00 -0.21 -0.35
CA VAL A 48 23.66 -0.06 -1.64
C VAL A 48 24.59 -1.24 -1.83
N LEU A 49 24.44 -1.94 -2.95
CA LEU A 49 25.29 -3.06 -3.36
C LEU A 49 26.10 -2.62 -4.59
N VAL A 50 27.42 -2.66 -4.47
CA VAL A 50 28.35 -2.56 -5.60
C VAL A 50 28.77 -3.99 -5.93
N ASP A 51 28.67 -4.38 -7.21
CA ASP A 51 28.94 -5.78 -7.60
C ASP A 51 30.45 -6.04 -7.79
N GLN A 52 31.23 -5.03 -8.21
CA GLN A 52 32.67 -5.14 -8.44
C GLN A 52 33.42 -3.88 -7.99
N PRO A 53 34.22 -3.96 -6.90
CA PRO A 53 34.33 -5.08 -5.97
C PRO A 53 33.04 -5.29 -5.17
N ARG A 54 32.66 -6.55 -4.92
CA ARG A 54 31.39 -6.88 -4.26
C ARG A 54 31.35 -6.33 -2.83
N THR A 55 30.67 -5.20 -2.65
CA THR A 55 30.62 -4.45 -1.39
C THR A 55 29.19 -4.02 -1.11
N MET A 56 28.75 -4.15 0.14
CA MET A 56 27.42 -3.73 0.56
C MET A 56 27.51 -2.74 1.71
N THR A 57 26.87 -1.58 1.56
CA THR A 57 26.84 -0.52 2.57
C THR A 57 25.40 -0.12 2.84
N CYS A 58 25.04 -0.02 4.11
CA CYS A 58 23.71 0.44 4.52
C CYS A 58 23.77 1.88 5.01
N PHE A 59 23.00 2.75 4.38
CA PHE A 59 22.82 4.14 4.81
C PHE A 59 21.48 4.31 5.52
N GLN A 60 21.39 5.26 6.44
CA GLN A 60 20.13 5.64 7.06
C GLN A 60 19.65 6.96 6.46
N LEU A 61 18.37 7.00 6.11
CA LEU A 61 17.71 8.17 5.56
C LEU A 61 16.49 8.50 6.40
N ASP A 62 16.51 9.65 7.08
CA ASP A 62 15.37 10.20 7.79
C ASP A 62 14.63 11.17 6.87
N VAL A 63 13.38 10.84 6.52
CA VAL A 63 12.52 11.63 5.64
C VAL A 63 11.46 12.34 6.47
N ASN A 64 11.54 13.66 6.50
CA ASN A 64 10.54 14.48 7.16
C ASN A 64 9.24 14.55 6.36
N GLN A 65 8.13 14.80 7.05
CA GLN A 65 6.85 15.06 6.40
C GLN A 65 6.96 16.30 5.53
N SER A 66 6.59 16.17 4.25
CA SER A 66 6.43 17.34 3.40
C SER A 66 5.28 18.20 3.94
N PRO A 67 5.46 19.53 4.05
CA PRO A 67 4.41 20.44 4.53
C PRO A 67 3.14 20.37 3.67
N GLU A 68 3.25 19.93 2.41
CA GLU A 68 2.14 19.77 1.47
C GLU A 68 1.35 18.46 1.68
N THR A 69 1.90 17.48 2.43
CA THR A 69 1.26 16.17 2.65
C THR A 69 0.45 16.11 3.95
N LYS A 70 -0.02 17.25 4.48
CA LYS A 70 -0.94 17.28 5.64
C LYS A 70 -2.30 16.60 5.38
N SER A 71 -2.60 16.12 4.17
CA SER A 71 -3.97 15.74 3.81
C SER A 71 -4.19 14.43 3.02
N ALA A 72 -3.21 13.56 2.84
CA ALA A 72 -3.43 12.34 2.02
C ALA A 72 -3.63 11.04 2.83
N HIS A 73 -3.39 11.04 4.15
CA HIS A 73 -3.60 9.86 5.01
C HIS A 73 -4.81 9.96 5.95
N ARG A 74 -5.69 10.95 5.73
CA ARG A 74 -6.81 11.22 6.64
C ARG A 74 -8.11 10.50 6.30
N ILE A 75 -8.08 9.43 5.51
CA ILE A 75 -9.28 8.66 5.19
C ILE A 75 -9.02 7.17 5.40
N ALA A 76 -8.58 6.79 6.60
CA ALA A 76 -8.79 5.42 7.08
C ALA A 76 -10.25 5.31 7.56
N THR A 77 -11.21 5.46 6.64
CA THR A 77 -12.62 5.38 6.99
C THR A 77 -12.94 4.00 7.54
N ALA A 78 -13.49 3.95 8.75
CA ALA A 78 -13.85 2.70 9.40
C ALA A 78 -15.21 2.23 8.86
N VAL A 79 -15.21 1.09 8.17
CA VAL A 79 -16.42 0.44 7.64
C VAL A 79 -16.83 -0.70 8.56
N LYS A 80 -18.08 -0.69 9.03
CA LYS A 80 -18.66 -1.76 9.85
C LYS A 80 -19.87 -2.38 9.16
N PRO A 81 -19.92 -3.71 8.95
CA PRO A 81 -21.11 -4.36 8.43
C PRO A 81 -22.22 -4.36 9.48
N ARG A 82 -23.44 -3.95 9.12
CA ARG A 82 -24.62 -4.05 10.01
C ARG A 82 -25.30 -5.42 9.96
N PHE A 83 -24.79 -6.34 9.14
CA PHE A 83 -25.29 -7.71 8.98
C PHE A 83 -24.37 -8.75 9.62
N ALA A 84 -23.43 -8.34 10.48
CA ALA A 84 -22.57 -9.27 11.20
C ALA A 84 -23.42 -10.27 12.01
N GLY A 85 -23.21 -11.58 11.77
CA GLY A 85 -23.95 -12.66 12.42
C GLY A 85 -25.29 -13.03 11.78
N ARG A 86 -25.72 -12.32 10.73
CA ARG A 86 -26.93 -12.67 9.97
C ARG A 86 -26.61 -13.78 8.97
N LYS A 87 -27.41 -14.85 8.99
CA LYS A 87 -27.36 -15.90 7.96
C LYS A 87 -28.25 -15.47 6.79
N PHE A 88 -27.82 -15.76 5.57
CA PHE A 88 -28.56 -15.50 4.35
C PHE A 88 -28.89 -16.83 3.67
N THR A 89 -30.10 -16.94 3.14
CA THR A 89 -30.53 -18.08 2.36
C THR A 89 -30.04 -17.92 0.91
N PRO A 90 -29.40 -18.92 0.31
CA PRO A 90 -29.05 -18.88 -1.10
C PRO A 90 -30.29 -18.69 -1.99
N GLY A 91 -30.20 -17.83 -2.99
CA GLY A 91 -31.29 -17.56 -3.93
C GLY A 91 -32.30 -16.49 -3.48
N GLU A 92 -32.23 -16.02 -2.23
CA GLU A 92 -33.09 -14.92 -1.75
C GLU A 92 -32.37 -13.57 -1.85
N PRO A 93 -33.06 -12.51 -2.33
CA PRO A 93 -32.48 -11.17 -2.35
C PRO A 93 -32.21 -10.68 -0.92
N ALA A 94 -30.98 -10.23 -0.68
CA ALA A 94 -30.54 -9.76 0.62
C ALA A 94 -30.04 -8.31 0.56
N THR A 95 -30.55 -7.46 1.46
CA THR A 95 -30.06 -6.09 1.61
C THR A 95 -28.88 -6.05 2.56
N LEU A 96 -27.72 -5.60 2.08
CA LEU A 96 -26.51 -5.40 2.87
C LEU A 96 -26.36 -3.92 3.24
N ALA A 97 -26.29 -3.63 4.53
CA ALA A 97 -26.07 -2.29 5.04
C ALA A 97 -24.68 -2.17 5.68
N PHE A 98 -23.94 -1.14 5.28
CA PHE A 98 -22.60 -0.82 5.80
C PHE A 98 -22.65 0.53 6.51
N LEU A 99 -22.11 0.59 7.73
CA LEU A 99 -21.95 1.83 8.46
C LEU A 99 -20.54 2.36 8.23
N VAL A 100 -20.45 3.55 7.67
CA VAL A 100 -19.20 4.22 7.33
C VAL A 100 -18.95 5.33 8.36
N THR A 101 -17.84 5.25 9.08
CA THR A 101 -17.53 6.16 10.20
C THR A 101 -16.15 6.78 10.10
N ASP A 102 -16.02 8.00 10.59
CA ASP A 102 -14.72 8.62 10.82
C ASP A 102 -14.01 7.89 11.98
N PRO A 103 -12.76 7.42 11.80
CA PRO A 103 -12.06 6.61 12.80
C PRO A 103 -11.71 7.40 14.07
N VAL A 104 -11.59 8.73 13.98
CA VAL A 104 -11.21 9.61 15.09
C VAL A 104 -12.44 10.08 15.85
N THR A 105 -13.44 10.59 15.16
CA THR A 105 -14.64 11.17 15.79
C THR A 105 -15.74 10.15 16.05
N ARG A 106 -15.62 8.94 15.44
CA ARG A 106 -16.62 7.86 15.46
C ARG A 106 -18.01 8.28 14.94
N ARG A 107 -18.11 9.44 14.28
CA ARG A 107 -19.35 9.92 13.70
C ARG A 107 -19.61 9.26 12.34
N PRO A 108 -20.88 9.02 11.98
CA PRO A 108 -21.22 8.54 10.66
C PRO A 108 -20.82 9.57 9.61
N LEU A 109 -20.15 9.11 8.55
CA LEU A 109 -19.88 9.94 7.37
C LEU A 109 -21.12 9.92 6.48
N THR A 110 -21.59 11.11 6.11
CA THR A 110 -22.78 11.32 5.26
C THR A 110 -22.38 12.01 3.95
N GLY A 111 -23.16 11.81 2.88
CA GLY A 111 -22.92 12.49 1.59
C GLY A 111 -21.77 11.91 0.77
N LEU A 112 -21.40 10.65 1.01
CA LEU A 112 -20.36 9.95 0.24
C LEU A 112 -20.92 9.55 -1.14
N GLY A 113 -20.31 10.03 -2.22
CA GLY A 113 -20.72 9.74 -3.60
C GLY A 113 -19.80 8.76 -4.36
N ASP A 114 -18.68 8.41 -3.76
CA ASP A 114 -17.58 7.64 -4.34
C ASP A 114 -17.44 6.22 -3.73
N VAL A 115 -18.41 5.81 -2.90
CA VAL A 115 -18.38 4.48 -2.25
C VAL A 115 -18.82 3.41 -3.23
N GLN A 116 -17.93 2.46 -3.49
CA GLN A 116 -18.18 1.31 -4.36
C GLN A 116 -18.14 0.01 -3.55
N VAL A 117 -19.08 -0.90 -3.82
CA VAL A 117 -19.14 -2.23 -3.21
C VAL A 117 -18.77 -3.25 -4.28
N TYR A 118 -17.71 -4.00 -4.05
CA TYR A 118 -17.30 -5.11 -4.90
C TYR A 118 -17.65 -6.43 -4.22
N SER A 119 -18.36 -7.29 -4.95
CA SER A 119 -18.60 -8.67 -4.56
C SER A 119 -17.90 -9.60 -5.55
N ALA A 120 -17.06 -10.50 -5.06
CA ALA A 120 -16.50 -11.57 -5.88
C ALA A 120 -17.37 -12.81 -5.75
N GLY A 121 -18.05 -13.18 -6.84
CA GLY A 121 -18.67 -14.50 -6.98
C GLY A 121 -17.66 -15.44 -7.62
N TRP A 122 -17.43 -16.61 -7.04
CA TRP A 122 -16.74 -17.69 -7.74
C TRP A 122 -17.79 -18.39 -8.60
N ALA A 123 -17.67 -18.25 -9.92
CA ALA A 123 -18.54 -18.95 -10.86
C ALA A 123 -18.08 -20.40 -10.99
N THR A 124 -18.88 -21.35 -10.53
CA THR A 124 -19.04 -22.61 -11.25
C THR A 124 -20.01 -22.31 -12.39
N ALA A 125 -19.47 -22.15 -13.60
CA ALA A 125 -20.13 -21.72 -14.85
C ALA A 125 -21.35 -22.61 -15.27
N PRO A 126 -22.13 -22.32 -16.34
CA PRO A 126 -21.95 -21.30 -17.39
C PRO A 126 -23.27 -20.67 -17.92
N ASP A 127 -24.12 -20.02 -17.13
CA ASP A 127 -25.36 -19.39 -17.68
C ASP A 127 -25.62 -18.01 -17.10
N ALA A 128 -24.76 -17.05 -17.38
CA ALA A 128 -24.99 -15.67 -16.95
C ALA A 128 -24.93 -14.69 -18.13
N THR A 129 -26.08 -14.54 -18.78
CA THR A 129 -26.40 -13.34 -19.57
C THR A 129 -26.76 -12.21 -18.60
N TRP A 130 -25.97 -11.13 -18.61
CA TRP A 130 -26.28 -9.89 -17.91
C TRP A 130 -27.00 -8.91 -18.87
N PRO A 131 -28.05 -8.20 -18.44
CA PRO A 131 -28.55 -7.01 -19.13
C PRO A 131 -27.68 -5.77 -18.86
#